data_AF-A0A4V1UUX5-F1
#
_entry.id   AF-A0A4V1UUX5-F1
#
_cell.length_a   1.000
_cell.length_b   1.000
_cell.length_c   1.000
_cell.angle_alpha   90.00
_cell.angle_beta   90.00
_cell.angle_gamma   90.00
#
_symmetry.space_group_name_H-M   'P 1'
#
loop_
_entity.id
_entity.type
_entity.pdbx_description
1 polymer ?
#
loop_
_entity_poly.entity_id
_entity_poly.type
_entity_poly.pdbx_seq_one_letter_code
_entity_poly.pdbx_strand_id
1 'polypeptide(L)'
;MKAFLTGLYYSFPVQLVLLHLKRFQVLLIFWYLLFSITGGKFMNSYGADSLFLAPEYLGQVNMASSCIMGFAIGIFIMSWNITTFILFSRHFRFLATTSNPFLKYCINNAVIPLIFLIYYFITSIRFAAYKELMSAGEITLFTLGFVMGIIILVAISFLYFFRADRNIIRTLAPVMSNPKLFKEMFRPTETRLVKSRVIQIRWYVNARFEIKQTRDVTHYSREFVETIFNRHHFAAVVSIFISFLFLIFIGFWLDSPYFQLPAAAGITIFFAILIAISGAFSYFLQNWSIPVLLVFVVVLNLLFRYNVIDPSNRAYGLNYTNTNERPEYSMQKLRELSTDEKIESDKQNMISILNKWKSKQKGDKPYMYLISTSGGGNRSATFTLNVLQRLDSLSGGTLMDKTFMITGASGGMLGASYYRELVNQQENGFNPLDRKYSEDISQDLLNAIFTSFVARDIASPAQKFRVGDYEYVKDRGFAFEQKLDQNTRGLMNRQFKDIEVDERNGKIPLMMFNSVVTRDGRKMILSTQPVSFLMKPIQDTSLI
;
A
#
# COMPACT_ATOMS: atom_id res chain seq x y z
N MET A 1 47.12 11.21 6.27
CA MET A 1 45.74 11.13 6.80
C MET A 1 44.91 12.41 6.57
N LYS A 2 45.38 13.60 7.00
CA LYS A 2 44.63 14.88 6.87
C LYS A 2 44.21 15.24 5.43
N ALA A 3 45.10 15.08 4.46
CA ALA A 3 44.81 15.36 3.04
C ALA A 3 43.74 14.42 2.45
N PHE A 4 43.78 13.13 2.80
CA PHE A 4 42.78 12.15 2.38
C PHE A 4 41.39 12.46 2.96
N LEU A 5 41.31 12.72 4.27
CA LEU A 5 40.04 13.10 4.93
C LEU A 5 39.45 14.38 4.35
N THR A 6 40.31 15.36 4.04
CA THR A 6 39.89 16.60 3.37
C THR A 6 39.37 16.31 1.96
N GLY A 7 40.06 15.47 1.19
CA GLY A 7 39.62 15.04 -0.15
C GLY A 7 38.29 14.29 -0.13
N LEU A 8 38.11 13.38 0.84
CA LEU A 8 36.89 12.62 1.07
C LEU A 8 35.73 13.54 1.46
N TYR A 9 35.95 14.49 2.38
CA TYR A 9 34.92 15.45 2.77
C TYR A 9 34.42 16.27 1.57
N TYR A 10 35.33 16.77 0.72
CA TYR A 10 34.99 17.52 -0.49
C TYR A 10 34.68 16.62 -1.71
N SER A 11 34.49 15.32 -1.50
CA SER A 11 34.06 14.41 -2.56
C SER A 11 32.55 14.54 -2.81
N PHE A 12 32.14 14.35 -4.06
CA PHE A 12 30.76 14.51 -4.46
C PHE A 12 29.79 13.58 -3.70
N PRO A 13 30.11 12.30 -3.42
CA PRO A 13 29.22 11.43 -2.66
C PRO A 13 28.96 11.92 -1.23
N VAL A 14 30.01 12.34 -0.52
CA VAL A 14 29.88 12.85 0.85
C VAL A 14 29.12 14.18 0.86
N GLN A 15 29.43 15.08 -0.07
CA GLN A 15 28.73 16.37 -0.20
C GLN A 15 27.24 16.18 -0.53
N LEU A 16 26.87 15.16 -1.31
CA LEU A 16 25.45 14.85 -1.58
C LEU A 16 24.72 14.37 -0.34
N VAL A 17 25.30 13.47 0.46
CA VAL A 17 24.69 13.06 1.74
C VAL A 17 24.47 14.25 2.67
N LEU A 18 25.48 15.11 2.81
CA LEU A 18 25.35 16.35 3.60
C LEU A 18 24.29 17.30 3.03
N LEU A 19 24.14 17.36 1.71
CA LEU A 19 23.13 18.18 1.06
C LEU A 19 21.72 17.67 1.34
N HIS A 20 21.47 16.36 1.30
CA HIS A 20 20.18 15.76 1.68
C HIS A 20 19.81 16.06 3.13
N LEU A 21 20.79 16.01 4.04
CA LEU A 21 20.57 16.36 5.45
C LEU A 21 20.31 17.86 5.65
N LYS A 22 20.81 18.72 4.77
CA LYS A 22 20.68 20.18 4.87
C LYS A 22 19.48 20.73 4.10
N ARG A 23 19.00 20.05 3.06
CA ARG A 23 17.96 20.52 2.13
C ARG A 23 17.02 19.40 1.74
N PHE A 24 15.72 19.70 1.70
CA PHE A 24 14.64 18.75 1.36
C PHE A 24 14.65 17.47 2.22
N GLN A 25 14.85 17.64 3.53
CA GLN A 25 14.84 16.55 4.53
C GLN A 25 13.56 15.70 4.49
N VAL A 26 12.44 16.27 4.03
CA VAL A 26 11.19 15.54 3.82
C VAL A 26 11.36 14.30 2.94
N LEU A 27 12.28 14.33 1.96
CA LEU A 27 12.54 13.18 1.09
C LEU A 27 13.23 12.03 1.83
N LEU A 28 13.95 12.31 2.93
CA LEU A 28 14.62 11.29 3.76
C LEU A 28 13.62 10.50 4.61
N ILE A 29 12.41 11.02 4.85
CA ILE A 29 11.35 10.30 5.58
C ILE A 29 11.03 8.98 4.87
N PHE A 30 11.00 8.96 3.53
CA PHE A 30 10.72 7.74 2.78
C PHE A 30 11.81 6.68 2.94
N TRP A 31 13.08 7.08 2.97
CA TRP A 31 14.18 6.17 3.30
C TRP A 31 14.05 5.64 4.73
N TYR A 32 13.81 6.53 5.69
CA TYR A 32 13.60 6.16 7.09
C TYR A 32 12.47 5.13 7.25
N LEU A 33 11.33 5.34 6.57
CA LEU A 33 10.21 4.40 6.56
C LEU A 33 10.62 3.04 5.98
N LEU A 34 11.33 3.00 4.84
CA LEU A 34 11.81 1.74 4.26
C LEU A 34 12.78 1.00 5.18
N PHE A 35 13.73 1.69 5.82
CA PHE A 35 14.60 1.09 6.83
C PHE A 35 13.81 0.57 8.04
N SER A 36 12.83 1.34 8.51
CA SER A 36 12.04 0.99 9.70
C SER A 36 11.07 -0.16 9.46
N ILE A 37 10.49 -0.26 8.26
CA ILE A 37 9.62 -1.37 7.84
C ILE A 37 10.45 -2.63 7.69
N THR A 38 11.51 -2.61 6.88
CA THR A 38 12.34 -3.80 6.64
C THR A 38 13.06 -4.26 7.91
N GLY A 39 13.34 -3.34 8.83
CA GLY A 39 13.89 -3.66 10.16
C GLY A 39 12.89 -4.15 11.21
N GLY A 40 11.61 -4.30 10.89
CA GLY A 40 10.59 -4.79 11.82
C GLY A 40 10.26 -3.84 12.98
N LYS A 41 10.59 -2.55 12.86
CA LYS A 41 10.31 -1.52 13.89
C LYS A 41 9.02 -0.74 13.64
N PHE A 42 8.52 -0.78 12.40
CA PHE A 42 7.29 -0.09 12.01
C PHE A 42 6.21 -1.10 11.61
N MET A 43 5.01 -0.97 12.18
CA MET A 43 3.85 -1.82 11.88
C MET A 43 4.10 -3.35 11.97
N ASN A 44 5.01 -3.79 12.84
CA ASN A 44 5.35 -5.21 13.03
C ASN A 44 4.12 -6.05 13.44
N SER A 45 3.24 -5.51 14.29
CA SER A 45 1.98 -6.17 14.66
C SER A 45 1.06 -6.48 13.48
N TYR A 46 1.26 -5.82 12.34
CA TYR A 46 0.53 -6.02 11.09
C TYR A 46 1.33 -6.79 10.03
N GLY A 47 2.55 -7.27 10.35
CA GLY A 47 3.41 -8.02 9.42
C GLY A 47 4.00 -7.17 8.29
N ALA A 48 4.22 -5.88 8.50
CA ALA A 48 4.72 -5.01 7.44
C ALA A 48 6.12 -5.41 6.94
N ASP A 49 6.97 -5.93 7.81
CA ASP A 49 8.30 -6.44 7.47
C ASP A 49 8.24 -7.70 6.60
N SER A 50 7.34 -8.66 6.93
CA SER A 50 7.18 -9.87 6.12
C SER A 50 6.76 -9.57 4.68
N LEU A 51 5.91 -8.55 4.46
CA LEU A 51 5.52 -8.13 3.10
C LEU A 51 6.72 -7.71 2.25
N PHE A 52 7.73 -7.07 2.86
CA PHE A 52 8.94 -6.64 2.15
C PHE A 52 9.96 -7.77 2.02
N LEU A 53 10.17 -8.55 3.08
CA LEU A 53 11.24 -9.55 3.15
C LEU A 53 10.87 -10.87 2.46
N ALA A 54 9.58 -11.18 2.38
CA ALA A 54 8.97 -12.33 1.70
C ALA A 54 7.77 -11.85 0.86
N PRO A 55 8.02 -11.07 -0.21
CA PRO A 55 6.94 -10.58 -1.07
C PRO A 55 6.28 -11.77 -1.74
N GLU A 56 4.95 -11.85 -1.68
CA GLU A 56 4.18 -12.90 -2.32
C GLU A 56 3.72 -12.46 -3.71
N TYR A 57 3.83 -13.32 -4.71
CA TYR A 57 3.24 -13.12 -6.04
C TYR A 57 2.60 -14.42 -6.51
N LEU A 58 1.33 -14.37 -6.92
CA LEU A 58 0.54 -15.54 -7.31
C LEU A 58 0.57 -16.70 -6.29
N GLY A 59 0.49 -16.37 -4.99
CA GLY A 59 0.49 -17.38 -3.93
C GLY A 59 1.87 -17.92 -3.55
N GLN A 60 2.96 -17.38 -4.12
CA GLN A 60 4.30 -17.92 -3.93
C GLN A 60 5.32 -16.84 -3.57
N VAL A 61 6.23 -17.21 -2.65
CA VAL A 61 7.44 -16.43 -2.33
C VAL A 61 8.62 -17.10 -3.05
N ASN A 62 8.94 -16.59 -4.24
CA ASN A 62 9.93 -17.18 -5.13
C ASN A 62 10.76 -16.11 -5.86
N MET A 63 11.64 -16.54 -6.78
CA MET A 63 12.47 -15.66 -7.60
C MET A 63 11.66 -14.61 -8.40
N ALA A 64 10.47 -14.93 -8.89
CA ALA A 64 9.65 -13.99 -9.64
C ALA A 64 9.09 -12.89 -8.72
N SER A 65 8.56 -13.27 -7.56
CA SER A 65 8.07 -12.33 -6.55
C SER A 65 9.16 -11.37 -6.07
N SER A 66 10.38 -11.88 -5.84
CA SER A 66 11.52 -11.09 -5.43
C SER A 66 12.04 -10.19 -6.55
N CYS A 67 11.96 -10.63 -7.80
CA CYS A 67 12.28 -9.83 -8.99
C CYS A 67 11.34 -8.62 -9.12
N ILE A 68 10.04 -8.79 -8.94
CA ILE A 68 9.08 -7.66 -8.95
C ILE A 68 9.41 -6.68 -7.81
N MET A 69 9.74 -7.18 -6.63
CA MET A 69 10.14 -6.34 -5.50
C MET A 69 11.44 -5.58 -5.78
N GLY A 70 12.45 -6.25 -6.36
CA GLY A 70 13.69 -5.62 -6.80
C GLY A 70 13.45 -4.54 -7.86
N PHE A 71 12.56 -4.80 -8.82
CA PHE A 71 12.14 -3.81 -9.82
C PHE A 71 11.49 -2.59 -9.15
N ALA A 72 10.59 -2.78 -8.18
CA ALA A 72 9.96 -1.70 -7.44
C ALA A 72 10.95 -0.87 -6.61
N ILE A 73 11.90 -1.53 -5.92
CA ILE A 73 13.00 -0.83 -5.22
C ILE A 73 13.87 -0.06 -6.19
N GLY A 74 14.12 -0.61 -7.38
CA GLY A 74 14.74 0.12 -8.47
C GLY A 74 13.95 1.39 -8.81
N ILE A 75 12.62 1.33 -8.90
CA ILE A 75 11.77 2.49 -9.29
C ILE A 75 11.94 3.57 -8.24
N PHE A 76 11.91 3.18 -6.97
CA PHE A 76 12.15 4.08 -5.86
C PHE A 76 13.54 4.74 -5.93
N ILE A 77 14.60 3.95 -6.14
CA ILE A 77 15.98 4.46 -6.29
C ILE A 77 16.11 5.42 -7.47
N MET A 78 15.50 5.09 -8.61
CA MET A 78 15.54 5.93 -9.81
C MET A 78 14.72 7.21 -9.63
N SER A 79 13.53 7.13 -9.03
CA SER A 79 12.71 8.30 -8.69
C SER A 79 13.44 9.23 -7.72
N TRP A 80 14.10 8.67 -6.70
CA TRP A 80 14.98 9.42 -5.80
C TRP A 80 16.06 10.16 -6.59
N ASN A 81 16.83 9.45 -7.43
CA ASN A 81 17.89 10.05 -8.21
C ASN A 81 17.41 11.13 -9.18
N ILE A 82 16.31 10.88 -9.89
CA ILE A 82 15.72 11.84 -10.83
C ILE A 82 15.29 13.10 -10.09
N THR A 83 14.54 12.94 -9.01
CA THR A 83 14.00 14.04 -8.21
C THR A 83 15.13 14.88 -7.63
N THR A 84 16.12 14.25 -7.01
CA THR A 84 17.20 14.96 -6.34
C THR A 84 18.19 15.55 -7.35
N PHE A 85 18.33 14.93 -8.53
CA PHE A 85 19.08 15.54 -9.65
C PHE A 85 18.47 16.86 -10.08
N ILE A 86 17.14 16.91 -10.27
CA ILE A 86 16.41 18.13 -10.64
C ILE A 86 16.58 19.21 -9.56
N LEU A 87 16.31 18.88 -8.30
CA LEU A 87 16.35 19.82 -7.17
C LEU A 87 17.74 20.39 -6.88
N PHE A 88 18.78 19.57 -7.05
CA PHE A 88 20.14 19.91 -6.66
C PHE A 88 21.07 20.31 -7.80
N SER A 89 20.65 20.16 -9.07
CA SER A 89 21.40 20.54 -10.28
C SER A 89 22.14 21.88 -10.16
N ARG A 90 21.48 22.89 -9.59
CA ARG A 90 22.03 24.23 -9.34
C ARG A 90 23.31 24.25 -8.47
N HIS A 91 23.52 23.23 -7.63
CA HIS A 91 24.64 23.15 -6.69
C HIS A 91 25.86 22.40 -7.27
N PHE A 92 25.71 21.62 -8.35
CA PHE A 92 26.80 20.84 -8.96
C PHE A 92 26.96 21.10 -10.46
N ARG A 93 27.09 22.38 -10.80
CA ARG A 93 27.18 22.87 -12.19
C ARG A 93 28.29 22.25 -13.04
N PHE A 94 29.35 21.72 -12.42
CA PHE A 94 30.43 21.05 -13.15
C PHE A 94 29.94 19.88 -14.02
N LEU A 95 28.84 19.21 -13.63
CA LEU A 95 28.26 18.10 -14.39
C LEU A 95 27.81 18.51 -15.80
N ALA A 96 27.40 19.77 -16.03
CA ALA A 96 26.99 20.25 -17.35
C ALA A 96 28.10 20.14 -18.41
N THR A 97 29.37 20.08 -17.99
CA THR A 97 30.53 19.95 -18.88
C THR A 97 31.05 18.52 -19.01
N THR A 98 30.30 17.55 -18.48
CA THR A 98 30.69 16.15 -18.46
C THR A 98 29.74 15.32 -19.33
N SER A 99 30.26 14.26 -19.95
CA SER A 99 29.42 13.26 -20.62
C SER A 99 28.52 12.52 -19.62
N ASN A 100 27.30 12.14 -20.00
CA ASN A 100 26.39 11.34 -19.16
C ASN A 100 26.23 11.90 -17.72
N PRO A 101 25.80 13.17 -17.57
CA PRO A 101 25.76 13.84 -16.27
C PRO A 101 24.86 13.11 -15.27
N PHE A 102 23.72 12.58 -15.73
CA PHE A 102 22.79 11.86 -14.87
C PHE A 102 23.38 10.55 -14.32
N LEU A 103 24.09 9.76 -15.14
CA LEU A 103 24.78 8.54 -14.68
C LEU A 103 25.81 8.86 -13.60
N LYS A 104 26.63 9.90 -13.82
CA LYS A 104 27.63 10.35 -12.83
C LYS A 104 26.94 10.81 -11.55
N TYR A 105 25.81 11.48 -11.65
CA TYR A 105 25.00 11.83 -10.48
C TYR A 105 24.56 10.59 -9.71
N CYS A 106 23.94 9.59 -10.37
CA CYS A 106 23.47 8.37 -9.72
C CYS A 106 24.60 7.62 -8.99
N ILE A 107 25.77 7.48 -9.61
CA ILE A 107 26.93 6.82 -8.99
C ILE A 107 27.37 7.53 -7.70
N ASN A 108 27.42 8.87 -7.73
CA ASN A 108 27.84 9.63 -6.56
C ASN A 108 26.71 9.75 -5.52
N ASN A 109 25.44 9.65 -5.93
CA ASN A 109 24.27 9.66 -5.05
C ASN A 109 23.89 8.25 -4.53
N ALA A 110 24.76 7.25 -4.70
CA ALA A 110 24.48 5.86 -4.38
C ALA A 110 24.63 5.52 -2.88
N VAL A 111 25.17 6.42 -2.04
CA VAL A 111 25.50 6.11 -0.63
C VAL A 111 24.27 5.64 0.16
N ILE A 112 23.18 6.41 0.17
CA ILE A 112 21.95 6.04 0.90
C ILE A 112 21.30 4.79 0.29
N PRO A 113 21.07 4.70 -1.05
CA PRO A 113 20.58 3.47 -1.67
C PRO A 113 21.40 2.22 -1.37
N LEU A 114 22.74 2.31 -1.42
CA LEU A 114 23.60 1.16 -1.22
C LEU A 114 23.58 0.68 0.24
N ILE A 115 23.59 1.60 1.21
CA ILE A 115 23.42 1.25 2.62
C ILE A 115 22.08 0.55 2.84
N PHE A 116 21.01 1.05 2.23
CA PHE A 116 19.70 0.42 2.31
C PHE A 116 19.70 -0.98 1.68
N LEU A 117 20.27 -1.15 0.48
CA LEU A 117 20.32 -2.45 -0.18
C LEU A 117 21.11 -3.48 0.64
N ILE A 118 22.26 -3.09 1.20
CA ILE A 118 23.05 -3.96 2.09
C ILE A 118 22.20 -4.36 3.30
N TYR A 119 21.56 -3.39 3.96
CA TYR A 119 20.69 -3.64 5.11
C TYR A 119 19.52 -4.58 4.76
N TYR A 120 18.88 -4.34 3.61
CA TYR A 120 17.78 -5.14 3.08
C TYR A 120 18.22 -6.58 2.83
N PHE A 121 19.34 -6.81 2.14
CA PHE A 121 19.83 -8.16 1.88
C PHE A 121 20.18 -8.93 3.15
N ILE A 122 20.85 -8.29 4.11
CA ILE A 122 21.17 -8.93 5.40
C ILE A 122 19.88 -9.37 6.10
N THR A 123 18.88 -8.50 6.13
CA THR A 123 17.62 -8.78 6.82
C THR A 123 16.78 -9.80 6.06
N SER A 124 16.73 -9.72 4.74
CA SER A 124 15.98 -10.63 3.88
C SER A 124 16.56 -12.04 3.89
N ILE A 125 17.88 -12.21 3.80
CA ILE A 125 18.52 -13.52 3.89
C ILE A 125 18.25 -14.17 5.26
N ARG A 126 18.33 -13.38 6.34
CA ARG A 126 17.98 -13.86 7.69
C ARG A 126 16.51 -14.26 7.79
N PHE A 127 15.61 -13.46 7.23
CA PHE A 127 14.19 -13.77 7.23
C PHE A 127 13.90 -15.04 6.42
N ALA A 128 14.47 -15.17 5.23
CA ALA A 128 14.32 -16.35 4.39
C ALA A 128 14.83 -17.62 5.08
N ALA A 129 15.97 -17.56 5.76
CA ALA A 129 16.55 -18.71 6.45
C ALA A 129 15.79 -19.12 7.73
N TYR A 130 15.37 -18.16 8.56
CA TYR A 130 14.86 -18.44 9.90
C TYR A 130 13.33 -18.32 10.06
N LYS A 131 12.65 -17.66 9.13
CA LYS A 131 11.19 -17.47 9.16
C LYS A 131 10.51 -18.26 8.05
N GLU A 132 10.96 -18.10 6.80
CA GLU A 132 10.44 -18.87 5.66
C GLU A 132 11.03 -20.28 5.55
N LEU A 133 12.11 -20.56 6.31
CA LEU A 133 12.79 -21.88 6.32
C LEU A 133 13.24 -22.33 4.93
N MET A 134 13.60 -21.38 4.06
CA MET A 134 14.09 -21.65 2.72
C MET A 134 15.46 -22.34 2.74
N SER A 135 15.67 -23.26 1.79
CA SER A 135 16.97 -23.86 1.53
C SER A 135 17.98 -22.83 0.99
N ALA A 136 19.28 -23.14 1.09
CA ALA A 136 20.32 -22.24 0.57
C ALA A 136 20.19 -21.96 -0.95
N GLY A 137 19.70 -22.93 -1.73
CA GLY A 137 19.43 -22.77 -3.15
C GLY A 137 18.27 -21.80 -3.42
N GLU A 138 17.18 -21.94 -2.67
CA GLU A 138 16.02 -21.03 -2.75
C GLU A 138 16.40 -19.60 -2.36
N ILE A 139 17.16 -19.43 -1.27
CA ILE A 139 17.67 -18.11 -0.85
C ILE A 139 18.54 -17.48 -1.95
N THR A 140 19.37 -18.27 -2.63
CA THR A 140 20.21 -17.80 -3.72
C THR A 140 19.37 -17.35 -4.92
N LEU A 141 18.41 -18.16 -5.37
CA LEU A 141 17.49 -17.80 -6.46
C LEU A 141 16.64 -16.57 -6.11
N PHE A 142 16.13 -16.51 -4.89
CA PHE A 142 15.36 -15.37 -4.38
C PHE A 142 16.20 -14.08 -4.40
N THR A 143 17.45 -14.13 -3.93
CA THR A 143 18.38 -13.00 -3.93
C THR A 143 18.74 -12.58 -5.37
N LEU A 144 19.02 -13.54 -6.25
CA LEU A 144 19.30 -13.28 -7.67
C LEU A 144 18.11 -12.67 -8.39
N GLY A 145 16.89 -13.13 -8.10
CA GLY A 145 15.66 -12.54 -8.62
C GLY A 145 15.56 -11.06 -8.26
N PHE A 146 15.75 -10.71 -6.99
CA PHE A 146 15.73 -9.32 -6.54
C PHE A 146 16.79 -8.45 -7.24
N VAL A 147 18.03 -8.94 -7.31
CA VAL A 147 19.12 -8.23 -8.02
C VAL A 147 18.78 -8.06 -9.51
N MET A 148 18.24 -9.10 -10.16
CA MET A 148 17.80 -9.04 -11.56
C MET A 148 16.74 -7.96 -11.76
N GLY A 149 15.75 -7.85 -10.89
CA GLY A 149 14.72 -6.82 -10.96
C GLY A 149 15.29 -5.40 -10.95
N ILE A 150 16.26 -5.13 -10.06
CA ILE A 150 16.97 -3.85 -10.02
C ILE A 150 17.75 -3.61 -11.33
N ILE A 151 18.50 -4.61 -11.80
CA ILE A 151 19.31 -4.52 -13.02
C ILE A 151 18.42 -4.22 -14.23
N ILE A 152 17.30 -4.92 -14.39
CA ILE A 152 16.35 -4.71 -15.48
C ILE A 152 15.88 -3.26 -15.50
N LEU A 153 15.43 -2.74 -14.37
CA LEU A 153 14.96 -1.36 -14.32
C LEU A 153 16.08 -0.35 -14.59
N VAL A 154 17.24 -0.53 -13.97
CA VAL A 154 18.40 0.37 -14.17
C VAL A 154 18.80 0.36 -15.65
N ALA A 155 18.80 -0.80 -16.30
CA ALA A 155 19.06 -0.93 -17.73
C ALA A 155 18.02 -0.18 -18.57
N ILE A 156 16.72 -0.40 -18.34
CA ILE A 156 15.64 0.32 -19.04
C ILE A 156 15.78 1.83 -18.87
N SER A 157 16.05 2.28 -17.64
CA SER A 157 16.20 3.69 -17.31
C SER A 157 17.38 4.33 -18.04
N PHE A 158 18.56 3.69 -18.02
CA PHE A 158 19.73 4.24 -18.70
C PHE A 158 19.67 4.08 -20.22
N LEU A 159 18.98 3.07 -20.77
CA LEU A 159 18.68 3.03 -22.20
C LEU A 159 17.89 4.26 -22.64
N TYR A 160 16.92 4.71 -21.83
CA TYR A 160 16.20 5.96 -22.06
C TYR A 160 17.11 7.19 -21.90
N PHE A 161 17.79 7.35 -20.76
CA PHE A 161 18.59 8.55 -20.50
C PHE A 161 19.79 8.70 -21.44
N PHE A 162 20.43 7.61 -21.87
CA PHE A 162 21.51 7.69 -22.88
C PHE A 162 21.00 8.11 -24.25
N ARG A 163 19.77 7.73 -24.63
CA ARG A 163 19.14 8.25 -25.86
C ARG A 163 18.85 9.74 -25.73
N ALA A 164 18.32 10.19 -24.59
CA ALA A 164 18.10 11.59 -24.31
C ALA A 164 19.42 12.40 -24.36
N ASP A 165 20.47 11.90 -23.71
CA ASP A 165 21.81 12.53 -23.70
C ASP A 165 22.39 12.66 -25.12
N ARG A 166 22.27 11.62 -25.95
CA ARG A 166 22.70 11.69 -27.36
C ARG A 166 21.95 12.76 -28.14
N ASN A 167 20.64 12.89 -27.93
CA ASN A 167 19.82 13.92 -28.58
C ASN A 167 20.21 15.34 -28.11
N ILE A 168 20.49 15.52 -26.82
CA ILE A 168 20.96 16.79 -26.27
C ILE A 168 22.31 17.17 -26.87
N ILE A 169 23.27 16.24 -26.89
CA ILE A 169 24.61 16.48 -27.47
C ILE A 169 24.49 16.79 -28.96
N ARG A 170 23.68 16.06 -29.73
CA ARG A 170 23.46 16.36 -31.16
C ARG A 170 22.92 17.77 -31.40
N THR A 171 22.07 18.27 -30.51
CA THR A 171 21.47 19.60 -30.64
C THR A 171 22.44 20.71 -30.22
N LEU A 172 23.26 20.47 -29.18
CA LEU A 172 24.12 21.50 -28.59
C LEU A 172 25.55 21.48 -29.13
N ALA A 173 26.06 20.34 -29.64
CA ALA A 173 27.42 20.23 -30.15
C ALA A 173 27.74 21.22 -31.30
N PRO A 174 26.85 21.45 -32.29
CA PRO A 174 27.08 22.44 -33.34
C PRO A 174 27.14 23.88 -32.81
N VAL A 175 26.39 24.16 -31.74
CA VAL A 175 26.40 25.47 -31.07
C VAL A 175 27.67 25.67 -30.26
N MET A 176 28.14 24.62 -29.58
CA MET A 176 29.39 24.64 -28.81
C MET A 176 30.64 24.73 -29.69
N SER A 177 30.61 24.15 -30.90
CA SER A 177 31.76 24.16 -31.82
C SER A 177 31.89 25.43 -32.64
N ASN A 178 30.85 26.27 -32.73
CA ASN A 178 30.86 27.52 -33.50
C ASN A 178 30.82 28.74 -32.56
N PRO A 179 31.94 29.47 -32.38
CA PRO A 179 32.02 30.61 -31.47
C PRO A 179 31.04 31.75 -31.77
N LYS A 180 30.68 31.95 -33.06
CA LYS A 180 29.72 32.99 -33.47
C LYS A 180 28.31 32.62 -33.00
N LEU A 181 27.86 31.40 -33.31
CA LEU A 181 26.57 30.87 -32.89
C LEU A 181 26.46 30.81 -31.36
N PHE A 182 27.53 30.42 -30.67
CA PHE A 182 27.57 30.40 -29.20
C PHE A 182 27.34 31.80 -28.61
N LYS A 183 28.02 32.82 -29.15
CA LYS A 183 27.94 34.20 -28.68
C LYS A 183 26.60 34.87 -29.04
N GLU A 184 25.99 34.49 -30.15
CA GLU A 184 24.65 34.92 -30.56
C GLU A 184 23.56 34.32 -29.68
N MET A 185 23.67 33.03 -29.35
CA MET A 185 22.67 32.28 -28.59
C MET A 185 22.80 32.46 -27.06
N PHE A 186 24.03 32.69 -26.59
CA PHE A 186 24.35 32.87 -25.17
C PHE A 186 25.23 34.10 -25.01
N ARG A 187 24.60 35.29 -25.00
CA ARG A 187 25.33 36.55 -24.78
C ARG A 187 26.01 36.50 -23.40
N PRO A 188 27.23 37.03 -23.25
CA PRO A 188 27.86 37.16 -21.95
C PRO A 188 27.15 38.27 -21.15
N THR A 189 26.03 37.94 -20.52
CA THR A 189 25.40 38.78 -19.50
C THR A 189 26.37 38.88 -18.31
N GLU A 190 26.55 40.07 -17.72
CA GLU A 190 27.57 40.38 -16.68
C GLU A 190 27.55 39.46 -15.44
N THR A 191 26.48 38.69 -15.24
CA THR A 191 26.35 37.72 -14.16
C THR A 191 27.15 36.44 -14.41
N ARG A 192 28.45 36.47 -14.10
CA ARG A 192 29.29 35.26 -14.00
C ARG A 192 28.70 34.25 -13.02
N LEU A 193 28.89 32.96 -13.31
CA LEU A 193 28.46 31.87 -12.44
C LEU A 193 29.17 31.93 -11.08
N VAL A 194 28.47 32.35 -10.02
CA VAL A 194 29.02 32.31 -8.65
C VAL A 194 29.07 30.86 -8.17
N LYS A 195 30.20 30.45 -7.56
CA LYS A 195 30.35 29.12 -6.92
C LYS A 195 29.27 28.92 -5.87
N SER A 196 28.76 27.69 -5.76
CA SER A 196 27.75 27.35 -4.74
C SER A 196 28.28 27.70 -3.34
N ARG A 197 27.58 28.58 -2.63
CA ARG A 197 27.90 28.92 -1.23
C ARG A 197 27.54 27.79 -0.26
N VAL A 198 26.78 26.79 -0.71
CA VAL A 198 26.20 25.74 0.14
C VAL A 198 27.09 24.51 0.22
N ILE A 199 27.74 24.14 -0.89
CA ILE A 199 28.60 22.95 -1.01
C ILE A 199 29.82 23.27 -1.86
N GLN A 200 30.96 22.64 -1.52
CA GLN A 200 32.18 22.70 -2.32
C GLN A 200 32.54 21.28 -2.75
N ILE A 201 32.56 21.03 -4.05
CA ILE A 201 32.87 19.71 -4.60
C ILE A 201 34.20 19.84 -5.34
N ARG A 202 35.19 19.03 -4.97
CA ARG A 202 36.51 18.99 -5.60
C ARG A 202 36.74 17.72 -6.40
N TRP A 203 36.17 16.60 -5.94
CA TRP A 203 36.37 15.28 -6.50
C TRP A 203 35.04 14.59 -6.74
N TYR A 204 34.92 13.80 -7.80
CA TYR A 204 33.74 12.99 -8.09
C TYR A 204 34.16 11.64 -8.70
N VAL A 205 33.31 10.63 -8.57
CA VAL A 205 33.50 9.31 -9.19
C VAL A 205 32.89 9.33 -10.59
N ASN A 206 33.65 8.96 -11.62
CA ASN A 206 33.16 8.91 -13.00
C ASN A 206 32.44 7.59 -13.34
N ALA A 207 31.96 7.46 -14.58
CA ALA A 207 31.24 6.27 -15.05
C ALA A 207 32.04 4.95 -15.08
N ARG A 208 33.37 5.02 -15.05
CA ARG A 208 34.32 3.90 -14.93
C ARG A 208 34.82 3.69 -13.49
N PHE A 209 34.15 4.30 -12.51
CA PHE A 209 34.52 4.27 -11.10
C PHE A 209 35.90 4.90 -10.78
N GLU A 210 36.43 5.74 -11.67
CA GLU A 210 37.66 6.51 -11.43
C GLU A 210 37.35 7.81 -10.69
N ILE A 211 38.19 8.18 -9.72
CA ILE A 211 38.11 9.48 -9.04
C ILE A 211 38.68 10.57 -9.96
N LYS A 212 37.89 11.61 -10.26
CA LYS A 212 38.31 12.75 -11.09
C LYS A 212 38.06 14.07 -10.38
N GLN A 213 38.90 15.05 -10.71
CA GLN A 213 38.74 16.42 -10.22
C GLN A 213 37.63 17.14 -11.00
N THR A 214 36.84 17.97 -10.31
CA THR A 214 35.83 18.82 -10.94
C THR A 214 36.47 19.88 -11.82
N ARG A 215 35.91 20.11 -13.01
CA ARG A 215 36.33 21.22 -13.89
C ARG A 215 35.74 22.53 -13.39
N ASP A 216 36.50 23.61 -13.52
CA ASP A 216 35.96 24.95 -13.29
C ASP A 216 35.03 25.33 -14.43
N VAL A 217 33.82 25.76 -14.09
CA VAL A 217 32.76 26.14 -15.04
C VAL A 217 32.37 27.60 -14.94
N THR A 218 33.09 28.39 -14.13
CA THR A 218 32.82 29.83 -13.93
C THR A 218 32.95 30.67 -15.20
N HIS A 219 33.61 30.14 -16.23
CA HIS A 219 33.79 30.77 -17.54
C HIS A 219 32.59 30.61 -18.49
N TYR A 220 31.67 29.68 -18.22
CA TYR A 220 30.44 29.53 -19.02
C TYR A 220 29.37 30.55 -18.59
N SER A 221 28.53 30.95 -19.55
CA SER A 221 27.35 31.75 -19.24
C SER A 221 26.36 30.94 -18.40
N ARG A 222 25.61 31.63 -17.54
CA ARG A 222 24.58 31.00 -16.71
C ARG A 222 23.49 30.35 -17.55
N GLU A 223 23.06 31.05 -18.60
CA GLU A 223 22.05 30.62 -19.55
C GLU A 223 22.43 29.30 -20.25
N PHE A 224 23.70 29.13 -20.62
CA PHE A 224 24.19 27.90 -21.24
C PHE A 224 24.08 26.70 -20.29
N VAL A 225 24.56 26.85 -19.05
CA VAL A 225 24.50 25.77 -18.05
C VAL A 225 23.05 25.42 -17.70
N GLU A 226 22.19 26.42 -17.52
CA GLU A 226 20.76 26.22 -17.26
C GLU A 226 20.05 25.53 -18.44
N THR A 227 20.40 25.88 -19.68
CA THR A 227 19.84 25.23 -20.89
C THR A 227 20.17 23.73 -20.94
N ILE A 228 21.40 23.34 -20.61
CA ILE A 228 21.79 21.93 -20.54
C ILE A 228 20.96 21.20 -19.48
N PHE A 229 20.92 21.72 -18.25
CA PHE A 229 20.19 21.08 -17.16
C PHE A 229 18.69 21.01 -17.45
N ASN A 230 18.08 22.06 -18.00
CA ASN A 230 16.66 22.08 -18.34
C ASN A 230 16.28 21.00 -19.36
N ARG A 231 17.15 20.70 -20.34
CA ARG A 231 16.92 19.59 -21.27
C ARG A 231 16.99 18.22 -20.59
N HIS A 232 17.93 18.02 -19.67
CA HIS A 232 17.96 16.78 -18.87
C HIS A 232 16.77 16.70 -17.89
N HIS A 233 16.35 17.81 -17.30
CA HIS A 233 15.15 17.88 -16.45
C HIS A 233 13.90 17.53 -17.24
N PHE A 234 13.76 18.02 -18.47
CA PHE A 234 12.64 17.68 -19.34
C PHE A 234 12.59 16.18 -19.62
N ALA A 235 13.72 15.55 -19.97
CA ALA A 235 13.79 14.09 -20.14
C ALA A 235 13.42 13.34 -18.85
N ALA A 236 13.89 13.82 -17.69
CA ALA A 236 13.50 13.27 -16.39
C ALA A 236 11.98 13.36 -16.15
N VAL A 237 11.35 14.52 -16.41
CA VAL A 237 9.91 14.69 -16.26
C VAL A 237 9.13 13.78 -17.22
N VAL A 238 9.56 13.66 -18.48
CA VAL A 238 8.96 12.75 -19.45
C VAL A 238 9.05 11.30 -18.97
N SER A 239 10.16 10.89 -18.36
CA SER A 239 10.30 9.53 -17.81
C SER A 239 9.29 9.26 -16.68
N ILE A 240 9.07 10.21 -15.78
CA ILE A 240 8.06 10.11 -14.71
C ILE A 240 6.65 10.01 -15.31
N PHE A 241 6.36 10.81 -16.33
CA PHE A 241 5.06 10.79 -17.02
C PHE A 241 4.80 9.44 -17.71
N ILE A 242 5.79 8.87 -18.40
CA ILE A 242 5.68 7.53 -19.01
C ILE A 242 5.42 6.46 -17.94
N SER A 243 6.14 6.52 -16.80
CA SER A 243 5.90 5.59 -15.69
C SER A 243 4.50 5.73 -15.11
N PHE A 244 3.96 6.95 -15.02
CA PHE A 244 2.59 7.19 -14.58
C PHE A 244 1.55 6.60 -15.54
N LEU A 245 1.72 6.78 -16.85
CA LEU A 245 0.87 6.16 -17.87
C LEU A 245 0.90 4.63 -17.80
N PHE A 246 2.07 4.04 -17.52
CA PHE A 246 2.21 2.60 -17.33
C PHE A 246 1.45 2.09 -16.09
N LEU A 247 1.44 2.86 -14.99
CA LEU A 247 0.64 2.52 -13.81
C LEU A 247 -0.87 2.61 -14.08
N ILE A 248 -1.32 3.63 -14.83
CA ILE A 248 -2.71 3.74 -15.29
C ILE A 248 -3.09 2.51 -16.11
N PHE A 249 -2.22 2.12 -17.05
CA PHE A 249 -2.40 0.93 -17.86
C PHE A 249 -2.62 -0.29 -16.95
N ILE A 250 -1.70 -0.60 -16.02
CA ILE A 250 -1.88 -1.71 -15.06
C ILE A 250 -3.20 -1.59 -14.28
N GLY A 251 -3.59 -0.37 -13.88
CA GLY A 251 -4.83 -0.08 -13.15
C GLY A 251 -6.11 -0.59 -13.83
N PHE A 252 -6.13 -0.66 -15.16
CA PHE A 252 -7.29 -1.19 -15.89
C PHE A 252 -7.44 -2.72 -15.83
N TRP A 253 -6.34 -3.47 -15.63
CA TRP A 253 -6.34 -4.94 -15.64
C TRP A 253 -6.14 -5.58 -14.25
N LEU A 254 -6.32 -4.82 -13.15
CA LEU A 254 -6.12 -5.32 -11.78
C LEU A 254 -7.05 -6.47 -11.36
N ASP A 255 -8.17 -6.63 -12.05
CA ASP A 255 -9.09 -7.74 -11.80
C ASP A 255 -8.44 -9.10 -12.16
N SER A 256 -7.35 -9.10 -12.94
CA SER A 256 -6.55 -10.28 -13.23
C SER A 256 -5.41 -10.45 -12.20
N PRO A 257 -5.21 -11.66 -11.64
CA PRO A 257 -4.14 -11.94 -10.68
C PRO A 257 -2.73 -11.62 -11.19
N TYR A 258 -2.48 -11.71 -12.51
CA TYR A 258 -1.17 -11.42 -13.11
C TYR A 258 -0.76 -9.94 -13.04
N PHE A 259 -1.71 -9.04 -12.82
CA PHE A 259 -1.44 -7.61 -12.68
C PHE A 259 -1.49 -7.14 -11.22
N GLN A 260 -1.69 -8.06 -10.27
CA GLN A 260 -1.63 -7.79 -8.83
C GLN A 260 -0.19 -7.88 -8.36
N LEU A 261 0.41 -6.74 -8.06
CA LEU A 261 1.78 -6.65 -7.58
C LEU A 261 1.87 -7.11 -6.12
N PRO A 262 3.03 -7.63 -5.67
CA PRO A 262 3.28 -7.78 -4.24
C PRO A 262 3.01 -6.46 -3.50
N ALA A 263 2.39 -6.54 -2.32
CA ALA A 263 1.97 -5.39 -1.54
C ALA A 263 3.14 -4.44 -1.27
N ALA A 264 4.32 -4.97 -0.92
CA ALA A 264 5.52 -4.17 -0.72
C ALA A 264 6.01 -3.47 -1.99
N ALA A 265 5.85 -4.07 -3.16
CA ALA A 265 6.14 -3.42 -4.44
C ALA A 265 5.20 -2.24 -4.67
N GLY A 266 3.90 -2.41 -4.39
CA GLY A 266 2.91 -1.33 -4.40
C GLY A 266 3.29 -0.18 -3.47
N ILE A 267 3.56 -0.46 -2.19
CA ILE A 267 3.97 0.55 -1.19
C ILE A 267 5.25 1.29 -1.64
N THR A 268 6.22 0.56 -2.19
CA THR A 268 7.48 1.14 -2.67
C THR A 268 7.27 2.07 -3.87
N ILE A 269 6.43 1.67 -4.83
CA ILE A 269 6.05 2.51 -5.98
C ILE A 269 5.30 3.75 -5.49
N PHE A 270 4.40 3.61 -4.51
CA PHE A 270 3.72 4.75 -3.90
C PHE A 270 4.71 5.75 -3.29
N PHE A 271 5.71 5.28 -2.54
CA PHE A 271 6.78 6.16 -2.04
C PHE A 271 7.57 6.83 -3.18
N ALA A 272 7.82 6.11 -4.27
CA ALA A 272 8.48 6.69 -5.45
C ALA A 272 7.66 7.83 -6.08
N ILE A 273 6.32 7.68 -6.14
CA ILE A 273 5.40 8.72 -6.60
C ILE A 273 5.42 9.91 -5.64
N LEU A 274 5.34 9.68 -4.32
CA LEU A 274 5.36 10.75 -3.33
C LEU A 274 6.68 11.55 -3.35
N ILE A 275 7.81 10.89 -3.59
CA ILE A 275 9.11 11.56 -3.81
C ILE A 275 9.03 12.47 -5.04
N ALA A 276 8.56 11.95 -6.18
CA ALA A 276 8.48 12.71 -7.42
C ALA A 276 7.55 13.93 -7.28
N ILE A 277 6.39 13.75 -6.65
CA ILE A 277 5.43 14.83 -6.35
C ILE A 277 6.07 15.85 -5.40
N SER A 278 6.64 15.41 -4.27
CA SER A 278 7.31 16.31 -3.31
C SER A 278 8.42 17.12 -3.97
N GLY A 279 9.17 16.49 -4.89
CA GLY A 279 10.18 17.12 -5.71
C GLY A 279 9.62 18.17 -6.67
N ALA A 280 8.58 17.84 -7.41
CA ALA A 280 7.91 18.76 -8.32
C ALA A 280 7.35 19.98 -7.57
N PHE A 281 6.62 19.76 -6.48
CA PHE A 281 6.10 20.84 -5.62
C PHE A 281 7.24 21.75 -5.13
N SER A 282 8.31 21.15 -4.61
CA SER A 282 9.49 21.90 -4.13
C SER A 282 10.20 22.69 -5.24
N TYR A 283 10.25 22.15 -6.45
CA TYR A 283 10.92 22.78 -7.60
C TYR A 283 10.09 23.95 -8.17
N PHE A 284 8.80 23.74 -8.40
CA PHE A 284 7.91 24.73 -9.03
C PHE A 284 7.51 25.86 -8.08
N LEU A 285 7.17 25.53 -6.82
CA LEU A 285 6.63 26.51 -5.88
C LEU A 285 7.72 27.24 -5.10
N GLN A 286 8.92 26.66 -4.97
CA GLN A 286 10.05 27.25 -4.24
C GLN A 286 9.61 27.76 -2.84
N ASN A 287 9.69 29.08 -2.59
CA ASN A 287 9.30 29.70 -1.33
C ASN A 287 7.78 29.71 -1.09
N TRP A 288 6.95 29.49 -2.12
CA TRP A 288 5.48 29.41 -2.04
C TRP A 288 4.96 28.02 -1.66
N SER A 289 5.84 27.03 -1.47
CA SER A 289 5.45 25.65 -1.18
C SER A 289 4.54 25.55 0.06
N ILE A 290 4.86 26.28 1.15
CA ILE A 290 4.08 26.25 2.39
C ILE A 290 2.72 26.95 2.22
N PRO A 291 2.64 28.20 1.73
CA PRO A 291 1.34 28.85 1.47
C PRO A 291 0.42 28.03 0.55
N VAL A 292 0.95 27.48 -0.55
CA VAL A 292 0.14 26.70 -1.49
C VAL A 292 -0.32 25.38 -0.87
N LEU A 293 0.50 24.74 -0.03
CA LEU A 293 0.08 23.56 0.72
C LEU A 293 -1.10 23.89 1.65
N LEU A 294 -1.08 25.03 2.35
CA LEU A 294 -2.18 25.47 3.20
C LEU A 294 -3.46 25.71 2.38
N VAL A 295 -3.36 26.40 1.24
CA VAL A 295 -4.50 26.61 0.33
C VAL A 295 -5.03 25.27 -0.17
N PHE A 296 -4.15 24.35 -0.57
CA PHE A 296 -4.53 23.01 -1.02
C PHE A 296 -5.30 22.24 0.05
N VAL A 297 -4.85 22.29 1.32
CA VAL A 297 -5.56 21.66 2.44
C VAL A 297 -6.95 22.26 2.65
N VAL A 298 -7.10 23.59 2.54
CA VAL A 298 -8.41 24.25 2.64
C VAL A 298 -9.31 23.85 1.47
N VAL A 299 -8.81 23.87 0.24
CA VAL A 299 -9.57 23.44 -0.95
C VAL A 299 -10.01 21.99 -0.80
N LEU A 300 -9.11 21.10 -0.42
CA LEU A 300 -9.40 19.68 -0.22
C LEU A 300 -10.44 19.47 0.89
N ASN A 301 -10.38 20.25 1.98
CA ASN A 301 -11.42 20.25 3.01
C ASN A 301 -12.78 20.72 2.47
N LEU A 302 -12.82 21.76 1.62
CA LEU A 302 -14.06 22.20 0.97
C LEU A 302 -14.61 21.12 0.02
N LEU A 303 -13.76 20.46 -0.76
CA LEU A 303 -14.16 19.36 -1.65
C LEU A 303 -14.78 18.20 -0.87
N PHE A 304 -14.22 17.84 0.29
CA PHE A 304 -14.84 16.86 1.19
C PHE A 304 -16.16 17.38 1.79
N ARG A 305 -16.18 18.63 2.27
CA ARG A 305 -17.37 19.22 2.90
C ARG A 305 -18.57 19.30 1.96
N TYR A 306 -18.31 19.57 0.67
CA TYR A 306 -19.34 19.63 -0.37
C TYR A 306 -19.55 18.29 -1.10
N ASN A 307 -19.01 17.18 -0.59
CA ASN A 307 -19.13 15.83 -1.16
C ASN A 307 -18.70 15.73 -2.64
N VAL A 308 -17.78 16.60 -3.09
CA VAL A 308 -17.17 16.47 -4.42
C VAL A 308 -16.21 15.29 -4.43
N ILE A 309 -15.50 15.10 -3.31
CA ILE A 309 -14.70 13.90 -3.03
C ILE A 309 -15.39 13.16 -1.88
N ASP A 310 -15.78 11.92 -2.11
CA ASP A 310 -16.36 11.03 -1.11
C ASP A 310 -15.45 9.81 -0.92
N PRO A 311 -14.63 9.78 0.15
CA PRO A 311 -13.73 8.66 0.42
C PRO A 311 -14.43 7.52 1.18
N SER A 312 -15.76 7.57 1.36
CA SER A 312 -16.47 6.57 2.14
C SER A 312 -16.54 5.23 1.42
N ASN A 313 -16.17 4.17 2.14
CA ASN A 313 -16.48 2.81 1.71
C ASN A 313 -17.97 2.55 1.97
N ARG A 314 -18.61 1.81 1.08
CA ARG A 314 -20.06 1.58 1.09
C ARG A 314 -20.38 0.13 1.45
N ALA A 315 -21.43 -0.08 2.23
CA ALA A 315 -21.98 -1.42 2.44
C ALA A 315 -22.87 -1.78 1.25
N TYR A 316 -22.51 -2.82 0.51
CA TYR A 316 -23.21 -3.16 -0.71
C TYR A 316 -24.64 -3.66 -0.42
N GLY A 317 -25.57 -3.29 -1.31
CA GLY A 317 -27.00 -3.52 -1.15
C GLY A 317 -27.80 -2.36 -0.55
N LEU A 318 -27.15 -1.26 -0.10
CA LEU A 318 -27.81 -0.07 0.42
C LEU A 318 -27.87 1.08 -0.59
N ASN A 319 -28.93 1.90 -0.52
CA ASN A 319 -29.08 3.08 -1.36
C ASN A 319 -28.27 4.26 -0.83
N TYR A 320 -27.17 4.61 -1.51
CA TYR A 320 -26.39 5.81 -1.19
C TYR A 320 -26.66 7.01 -2.11
N THR A 321 -27.46 6.87 -3.17
CA THR A 321 -27.78 7.97 -4.09
C THR A 321 -28.93 8.84 -3.58
N ASN A 322 -29.84 8.26 -2.78
CA ASN A 322 -30.94 8.98 -2.18
C ASN A 322 -30.47 9.77 -0.95
N THR A 323 -30.01 11.01 -1.16
CA THR A 323 -29.51 11.89 -0.09
C THR A 323 -30.61 12.50 0.75
N ASN A 324 -31.80 12.69 0.19
CA ASN A 324 -32.88 13.45 0.82
C ASN A 324 -33.71 12.61 1.80
N GLU A 325 -33.79 11.30 1.59
CA GLU A 325 -34.57 10.38 2.44
C GLU A 325 -33.69 9.61 3.44
N ARG A 326 -32.43 10.02 3.63
CA ARG A 326 -31.52 9.35 4.57
C ARG A 326 -32.05 9.51 6.00
N PRO A 327 -32.13 8.42 6.78
CA PRO A 327 -32.47 8.51 8.19
C PRO A 327 -31.52 9.47 8.91
N GLU A 328 -32.08 10.41 9.67
CA GLU A 328 -31.28 11.28 10.52
C GLU A 328 -30.58 10.45 11.60
N TYR A 329 -29.26 10.62 11.74
CA TYR A 329 -28.55 10.06 12.88
C TYR A 329 -28.66 11.03 14.06
N SER A 330 -29.73 10.88 14.85
CA SER A 330 -29.99 11.62 16.08
C SER A 330 -30.36 10.67 17.23
N MET A 331 -30.23 11.13 18.48
CA MET A 331 -30.60 10.33 19.64
C MET A 331 -32.09 9.92 19.61
N GLN A 332 -32.95 10.80 19.10
CA GLN A 332 -34.37 10.52 18.94
C GLN A 332 -34.60 9.35 17.97
N LYS A 333 -34.00 9.39 16.77
CA LYS A 333 -34.11 8.28 15.80
C LYS A 333 -33.54 6.97 16.32
N LEU A 334 -32.45 7.01 17.08
CA LEU A 334 -31.89 5.80 17.71
C LEU A 334 -32.84 5.20 18.78
N ARG A 335 -33.60 6.04 19.50
CA ARG A 335 -34.64 5.57 20.44
C ARG A 335 -35.84 4.98 19.71
N GLU A 336 -36.24 5.55 18.57
CA GLU A 336 -37.30 4.99 17.72
C GLU A 336 -36.93 3.60 17.16
N LEU A 337 -35.65 3.29 16.97
CA LEU A 337 -35.19 1.96 16.58
C LEU A 337 -35.24 0.91 17.71
N SER A 338 -35.46 1.34 18.95
CA SER A 338 -35.42 0.50 20.16
C SER A 338 -36.61 0.78 21.10
N THR A 339 -37.82 0.93 20.54
CA THR A 339 -39.05 1.01 21.36
C THR A 339 -39.26 -0.29 22.13
N ASP A 340 -40.01 -0.22 23.22
CA ASP A 340 -40.22 -1.39 24.07
C ASP A 340 -41.03 -2.48 23.34
N GLU A 341 -41.96 -2.12 22.44
CA GLU A 341 -42.65 -3.10 21.60
C GLU A 341 -41.69 -3.81 20.64
N LYS A 342 -40.76 -3.07 20.03
CA LYS A 342 -39.77 -3.63 19.11
C LYS A 342 -38.77 -4.53 19.82
N ILE A 343 -38.32 -4.11 21.00
CA ILE A 343 -37.46 -4.91 21.88
C ILE A 343 -38.15 -6.23 22.24
N GLU A 344 -39.43 -6.18 22.60
CA GLU A 344 -40.17 -7.39 22.97
C GLU A 344 -40.40 -8.29 21.75
N SER A 345 -40.75 -7.73 20.60
CA SER A 345 -40.88 -8.48 19.35
C SER A 345 -39.57 -9.19 18.96
N ASP A 346 -38.43 -8.50 19.06
CA ASP A 346 -37.12 -9.05 18.76
C ASP A 346 -36.70 -10.13 19.77
N LYS A 347 -37.05 -9.97 21.06
CA LYS A 347 -36.86 -11.01 22.08
C LYS A 347 -37.68 -12.26 21.77
N GLN A 348 -38.96 -12.12 21.42
CA GLN A 348 -39.81 -13.25 21.07
C GLN A 348 -39.30 -13.96 19.81
N ASN A 349 -38.81 -13.21 18.81
CA ASN A 349 -38.12 -13.78 17.66
C ASN A 349 -36.88 -14.58 18.09
N MET A 350 -36.02 -14.01 18.93
CA MET A 350 -34.81 -14.69 19.41
C MET A 350 -35.13 -15.95 20.23
N ILE A 351 -36.17 -15.92 21.07
CA ILE A 351 -36.67 -17.09 21.82
C ILE A 351 -37.16 -18.17 20.86
N SER A 352 -37.87 -17.81 19.79
CA SER A 352 -38.30 -18.76 18.75
C SER A 352 -37.11 -19.47 18.10
N ILE A 353 -36.07 -18.72 17.75
CA ILE A 353 -34.84 -19.28 17.18
C ILE A 353 -34.13 -20.18 18.18
N LEU A 354 -34.03 -19.75 19.44
CA LEU A 354 -33.46 -20.53 20.53
C LEU A 354 -34.21 -21.85 20.77
N ASN A 355 -35.54 -21.83 20.68
CA ASN A 355 -36.36 -23.03 20.81
C ASN A 355 -36.13 -24.02 19.66
N LYS A 356 -35.96 -23.53 18.42
CA LYS A 356 -35.59 -24.38 17.27
C LYS A 356 -34.18 -24.95 17.42
N TRP A 357 -33.23 -24.15 17.91
CA TRP A 357 -31.90 -24.68 18.26
C TRP A 357 -32.01 -25.77 19.33
N LYS A 358 -32.80 -25.54 20.38
CA LYS A 358 -33.01 -26.47 21.50
C LYS A 358 -33.66 -27.77 21.05
N SER A 359 -34.63 -27.73 20.12
CA SER A 359 -35.32 -28.94 19.63
C SER A 359 -34.40 -29.91 18.88
N LYS A 360 -33.24 -29.45 18.40
CA LYS A 360 -32.22 -30.33 17.79
C LYS A 360 -31.32 -31.01 18.83
N GLN A 361 -31.40 -30.61 20.10
CA GLN A 361 -30.49 -31.09 21.14
C GLN A 361 -31.01 -32.36 21.81
N LYS A 362 -30.08 -33.15 22.36
CA LYS A 362 -30.38 -34.31 23.20
C LYS A 362 -30.40 -33.89 24.68
N GLY A 363 -31.45 -34.28 25.39
CA GLY A 363 -31.63 -34.05 26.83
C GLY A 363 -32.29 -32.71 27.18
N ASP A 364 -32.86 -32.63 28.38
CA ASP A 364 -33.67 -31.48 28.82
C ASP A 364 -32.86 -30.20 29.08
N LYS A 365 -31.58 -30.37 29.44
CA LYS A 365 -30.62 -29.30 29.75
C LYS A 365 -29.34 -29.46 28.90
N PRO A 366 -29.41 -29.20 27.59
CA PRO A 366 -28.25 -29.33 26.73
C PRO A 366 -27.22 -28.24 27.02
N TYR A 367 -25.94 -28.56 26.90
CA TYR A 367 -24.88 -27.54 26.89
C TYR A 367 -25.02 -26.66 25.65
N MET A 368 -25.01 -25.35 25.86
CA MET A 368 -25.01 -24.34 24.80
C MET A 368 -23.61 -23.75 24.67
N TYR A 369 -23.09 -23.68 23.44
CA TYR A 369 -21.82 -23.04 23.17
C TYR A 369 -22.01 -21.65 22.57
N LEU A 370 -21.20 -20.71 23.07
CA LEU A 370 -21.03 -19.36 22.53
C LEU A 370 -19.56 -19.21 22.14
N ILE A 371 -19.30 -18.97 20.86
CA ILE A 371 -17.95 -18.87 20.34
C ILE A 371 -17.60 -17.40 20.19
N SER A 372 -16.54 -16.96 20.88
CA SER A 372 -16.00 -15.62 20.76
C SER A 372 -14.61 -15.66 20.12
N THR A 373 -14.40 -14.87 19.07
CA THR A 373 -13.14 -14.84 18.32
C THR A 373 -12.42 -13.50 18.45
N SER A 374 -11.10 -13.54 18.56
CA SER A 374 -10.25 -12.34 18.59
C SER A 374 -9.88 -11.89 17.18
N GLY A 375 -9.52 -10.61 17.03
CA GLY A 375 -8.96 -10.08 15.79
C GLY A 375 -7.48 -10.40 15.59
N GLY A 376 -7.00 -10.22 14.35
CA GLY A 376 -5.56 -10.38 14.03
C GLY A 376 -5.27 -10.72 12.57
N GLY A 377 -6.07 -10.19 11.63
CA GLY A 377 -5.90 -10.43 10.18
C GLY A 377 -5.94 -11.92 9.79
N ASN A 378 -5.26 -12.27 8.70
CA ASN A 378 -5.23 -13.63 8.17
C ASN A 378 -4.72 -14.65 9.18
N ARG A 379 -3.71 -14.31 10.00
CA ARG A 379 -3.20 -15.20 11.05
C ARG A 379 -4.32 -15.63 12.00
N SER A 380 -5.17 -14.69 12.42
CA SER A 380 -6.31 -15.01 13.28
C SER A 380 -7.38 -15.80 12.54
N ALA A 381 -7.62 -15.50 11.25
CA ALA A 381 -8.58 -16.25 10.44
C ALA A 381 -8.18 -17.72 10.29
N THR A 382 -6.91 -17.98 9.94
CA THR A 382 -6.33 -19.32 9.83
C THR A 382 -6.34 -20.05 11.17
N PHE A 383 -5.96 -19.36 12.26
CA PHE A 383 -6.00 -19.96 13.59
C PHE A 383 -7.43 -20.36 13.99
N THR A 384 -8.39 -19.45 13.84
CA THR A 384 -9.79 -19.71 14.19
C THR A 384 -10.37 -20.87 13.38
N LEU A 385 -10.16 -20.90 12.06
CA LEU A 385 -10.65 -21.99 11.22
C LEU A 385 -10.06 -23.35 11.66
N ASN A 386 -8.74 -23.44 11.86
CA ASN A 386 -8.09 -24.67 12.31
C ASN A 386 -8.61 -25.15 13.67
N VAL A 387 -8.80 -24.23 14.62
CA VAL A 387 -9.32 -24.56 15.94
C VAL A 387 -10.74 -25.10 15.83
N LEU A 388 -11.60 -24.47 15.03
CA LEU A 388 -12.97 -24.93 14.82
C LEU A 388 -13.02 -26.30 14.14
N GLN A 389 -12.21 -26.52 13.09
CA GLN A 389 -12.07 -27.83 12.46
C GLN A 389 -11.62 -28.90 13.46
N ARG A 390 -10.63 -28.58 14.31
CA ARG A 390 -10.13 -29.53 15.31
C ARG A 390 -11.16 -29.83 16.39
N LEU A 391 -11.83 -28.80 16.91
CA LEU A 391 -12.88 -28.96 17.93
C LEU A 391 -14.06 -29.78 17.39
N ASP A 392 -14.45 -29.55 16.14
CA ASP A 392 -15.54 -30.28 15.51
C ASP A 392 -15.18 -31.74 15.24
N SER A 393 -13.94 -32.01 14.78
CA SER A 393 -13.40 -33.36 14.69
C SER A 393 -13.44 -34.09 16.04
N LEU A 394 -13.07 -33.43 17.13
CA LEU A 394 -13.13 -33.99 18.49
C LEU A 394 -14.58 -34.15 18.98
N SER A 395 -15.51 -33.38 18.44
CA SER A 395 -16.95 -33.41 18.78
C SER A 395 -17.75 -34.32 17.84
N GLY A 396 -17.10 -35.08 16.97
CA GLY A 396 -17.76 -35.97 16.01
C GLY A 396 -18.66 -35.25 15.00
N GLY A 397 -18.32 -34.01 14.61
CA GLY A 397 -19.09 -33.23 13.64
C GLY A 397 -20.27 -32.44 14.22
N THR A 398 -20.40 -32.38 15.56
CA THR A 398 -21.58 -31.78 16.22
C THR A 398 -21.32 -30.39 16.82
N LEU A 399 -20.16 -29.78 16.59
CA LEU A 399 -19.79 -28.51 17.23
C LEU A 399 -20.76 -27.38 16.85
N MET A 400 -21.06 -27.23 15.56
CA MET A 400 -21.96 -26.19 15.07
C MET A 400 -23.41 -26.43 15.52
N ASP A 401 -23.83 -27.69 15.68
CA ASP A 401 -25.16 -28.00 16.24
C ASP A 401 -25.29 -27.58 17.71
N LYS A 402 -24.20 -27.66 18.48
CA LYS A 402 -24.15 -27.21 19.89
C LYS A 402 -23.93 -25.70 20.05
N THR A 403 -23.50 -25.03 18.99
CA THR A 403 -23.21 -23.60 19.01
C THR A 403 -24.49 -22.83 18.72
N PHE A 404 -24.88 -21.95 19.64
CA PHE A 404 -26.01 -21.06 19.41
C PHE A 404 -25.57 -19.77 18.69
N MET A 405 -24.41 -19.23 19.08
CA MET A 405 -23.95 -17.92 18.59
C MET A 405 -22.44 -17.87 18.43
N ILE A 406 -22.01 -17.15 17.39
CA ILE A 406 -20.63 -16.77 17.12
C ILE A 406 -20.54 -15.24 17.11
N THR A 407 -19.57 -14.70 17.84
CA THR A 407 -19.27 -13.26 17.89
C THR A 407 -17.76 -13.04 17.96
N GLY A 408 -17.31 -11.81 17.77
CA GLY A 408 -15.88 -11.51 17.81
C GLY A 408 -15.47 -10.31 16.98
N ALA A 409 -14.21 -10.32 16.53
CA ALA A 409 -13.59 -9.22 15.82
C ALA A 409 -12.73 -9.65 14.62
N SER A 410 -12.79 -8.85 13.54
CA SER A 410 -11.82 -8.86 12.42
C SER A 410 -11.53 -10.26 11.87
N GLY A 411 -10.25 -10.64 11.72
CA GLY A 411 -9.83 -11.91 11.12
C GLY A 411 -10.41 -13.17 11.76
N GLY A 412 -10.60 -13.20 13.10
CA GLY A 412 -11.24 -14.34 13.76
C GLY A 412 -12.67 -14.55 13.27
N MET A 413 -13.41 -13.46 13.02
CA MET A 413 -14.75 -13.56 12.44
C MET A 413 -14.73 -14.07 11.01
N LEU A 414 -13.71 -13.76 10.20
CA LEU A 414 -13.56 -14.31 8.85
C LEU A 414 -13.36 -15.83 8.89
N GLY A 415 -12.49 -16.32 9.77
CA GLY A 415 -12.26 -17.75 9.94
C GLY A 415 -13.50 -18.48 10.45
N ALA A 416 -14.22 -17.89 11.40
CA ALA A 416 -15.44 -18.49 11.95
C ALA A 416 -16.62 -18.45 10.97
N SER A 417 -16.81 -17.37 10.22
CA SER A 417 -17.84 -17.30 9.17
C SER A 417 -17.56 -18.31 8.07
N TYR A 418 -16.30 -18.47 7.68
CA TYR A 418 -15.93 -19.43 6.64
C TYR A 418 -16.19 -20.87 7.09
N TYR A 419 -15.80 -21.22 8.32
CA TYR A 419 -16.10 -22.54 8.88
C TYR A 419 -17.61 -22.81 8.99
N ARG A 420 -18.37 -21.83 9.48
CA ARG A 420 -19.83 -21.92 9.59
C ARG A 420 -20.48 -22.18 8.23
N GLU A 421 -20.03 -21.47 7.18
CA GLU A 421 -20.55 -21.68 5.83
C GLU A 421 -20.12 -23.04 5.27
N LEU A 422 -18.92 -23.52 5.54
CA LEU A 422 -18.50 -24.88 5.16
C LEU A 422 -19.44 -25.95 5.74
N VAL A 423 -19.80 -25.83 7.02
CA VAL A 423 -20.78 -26.73 7.64
C VAL A 423 -22.17 -26.57 7.01
N ASN A 424 -22.60 -25.35 6.69
CA ASN A 424 -23.87 -25.12 5.99
C ASN A 424 -23.92 -25.81 4.61
N GLN A 425 -22.77 -25.85 3.92
CA GLN A 425 -22.63 -26.42 2.58
C GLN A 425 -22.27 -27.91 2.60
N GLN A 426 -22.30 -28.57 3.76
CA GLN A 426 -21.93 -29.99 3.88
C GLN A 426 -22.84 -30.90 3.05
N GLU A 427 -24.14 -30.59 3.00
CA GLU A 427 -25.13 -31.31 2.18
C GLU A 427 -24.86 -31.14 0.66
N ASN A 428 -24.11 -30.10 0.28
CA ASN A 428 -23.73 -29.81 -1.10
C ASN A 428 -22.35 -30.40 -1.48
N GLY A 429 -21.82 -31.32 -0.67
CA GLY A 429 -20.59 -32.07 -0.96
C GLY A 429 -19.29 -31.46 -0.42
N PHE A 430 -19.37 -30.37 0.36
CA PHE A 430 -18.20 -29.80 1.03
C PHE A 430 -17.91 -30.58 2.33
N ASN A 431 -16.66 -31.01 2.54
CA ASN A 431 -16.27 -31.63 3.82
C ASN A 431 -15.62 -30.58 4.73
N PRO A 432 -16.29 -30.07 5.79
CA PRO A 432 -15.77 -28.96 6.60
C PRO A 432 -14.42 -29.21 7.26
N LEU A 433 -14.02 -30.48 7.42
CA LEU A 433 -12.76 -30.89 8.05
C LEU A 433 -11.57 -31.00 7.08
N ASP A 434 -11.78 -30.71 5.79
CA ASP A 434 -10.70 -30.74 4.81
C ASP A 434 -9.65 -29.65 5.11
N ARG A 435 -8.38 -30.06 5.18
CA ARG A 435 -7.25 -29.19 5.51
C ARG A 435 -7.06 -28.08 4.49
N LYS A 436 -7.48 -28.27 3.23
CA LYS A 436 -7.34 -27.26 2.17
C LYS A 436 -7.99 -25.92 2.55
N TYR A 437 -9.06 -25.92 3.35
CA TYR A 437 -9.72 -24.68 3.74
C TYR A 437 -8.87 -23.82 4.69
N SER A 438 -8.03 -24.45 5.51
CA SER A 438 -7.00 -23.73 6.28
C SER A 438 -5.99 -23.03 5.37
N GLU A 439 -5.62 -23.67 4.26
CA GLU A 439 -4.69 -23.10 3.29
C GLU A 439 -5.38 -21.95 2.53
N ASP A 440 -6.61 -22.17 2.08
CA ASP A 440 -7.48 -21.18 1.43
C ASP A 440 -7.61 -19.87 2.22
N ILE A 441 -8.01 -19.93 3.50
CA ILE A 441 -8.18 -18.72 4.32
C ILE A 441 -6.85 -18.04 4.69
N SER A 442 -5.72 -18.76 4.55
CA SER A 442 -4.39 -18.22 4.86
C SER A 442 -3.78 -17.40 3.72
N GLN A 443 -4.30 -17.57 2.50
CA GLN A 443 -3.80 -16.89 1.30
C GLN A 443 -3.85 -15.37 1.42
N ASP A 444 -2.95 -14.70 0.72
CA ASP A 444 -2.82 -13.24 0.75
C ASP A 444 -4.14 -12.52 0.40
N LEU A 445 -4.39 -11.42 1.13
CA LEU A 445 -5.44 -10.46 0.85
C LEU A 445 -4.87 -9.07 0.51
N LEU A 446 -3.61 -8.80 0.85
CA LEU A 446 -3.05 -7.45 0.86
C LEU A 446 -2.51 -7.03 -0.51
N ASN A 447 -2.01 -7.94 -1.34
CA ASN A 447 -1.52 -7.61 -2.68
C ASN A 447 -2.62 -6.96 -3.52
N ALA A 448 -3.84 -7.53 -3.49
CA ALA A 448 -4.99 -6.97 -4.18
C ALA A 448 -5.34 -5.56 -3.67
N ILE A 449 -5.34 -5.36 -2.35
CA ILE A 449 -5.66 -4.07 -1.71
C ILE A 449 -4.62 -2.99 -2.08
N PHE A 450 -3.33 -3.28 -1.90
CA PHE A 450 -2.27 -2.30 -2.15
C PHE A 450 -2.09 -2.01 -3.64
N THR A 451 -2.27 -3.02 -4.50
CA THR A 451 -2.26 -2.77 -5.95
C THR A 451 -3.46 -1.92 -6.36
N SER A 452 -4.66 -2.20 -5.83
CA SER A 452 -5.84 -1.34 -6.03
C SER A 452 -5.58 0.09 -5.59
N PHE A 453 -4.98 0.28 -4.41
CA PHE A 453 -4.65 1.61 -3.92
C PHE A 453 -3.74 2.39 -4.88
N VAL A 454 -2.66 1.79 -5.36
CA VAL A 454 -1.68 2.51 -6.19
C VAL A 454 -2.17 2.70 -7.62
N ALA A 455 -2.75 1.66 -8.22
CA ALA A 455 -3.06 1.66 -9.64
C ALA A 455 -4.53 2.07 -9.94
N ARG A 456 -5.47 1.86 -9.02
CA ARG A 456 -6.88 2.29 -9.17
C ARG A 456 -7.18 3.58 -8.44
N ASP A 457 -6.88 3.70 -7.14
CA ASP A 457 -7.30 4.88 -6.36
C ASP A 457 -6.49 6.14 -6.70
N ILE A 458 -5.20 5.99 -7.01
CA ILE A 458 -4.30 7.13 -7.29
C ILE A 458 -4.16 7.41 -8.78
N ALA A 459 -4.00 6.37 -9.59
CA ALA A 459 -3.61 6.52 -10.99
C ALA A 459 -4.80 6.54 -11.96
N SER A 460 -5.80 5.68 -11.76
CA SER A 460 -6.83 5.40 -12.76
C SER A 460 -8.22 6.00 -12.43
N PRO A 461 -9.07 6.28 -13.43
CA PRO A 461 -10.46 6.66 -13.17
C PRO A 461 -11.23 5.59 -12.39
N ALA A 462 -12.17 6.04 -11.55
CA ALA A 462 -13.01 5.17 -10.73
C ALA A 462 -13.84 4.19 -11.60
N GLN A 463 -13.56 2.90 -11.46
CA GLN A 463 -14.35 1.84 -12.08
C GLN A 463 -15.56 1.52 -11.19
N LYS A 464 -16.68 1.13 -11.80
CA LYS A 464 -17.93 0.85 -11.08
C LYS A 464 -18.37 -0.60 -11.23
N PHE A 465 -19.21 -1.05 -10.30
CA PHE A 465 -19.88 -2.35 -10.34
C PHE A 465 -21.28 -2.24 -9.69
N ARG A 466 -22.13 -3.25 -9.88
CA ARG A 466 -23.52 -3.24 -9.40
C ARG A 466 -23.80 -4.38 -8.42
N VAL A 467 -24.60 -4.08 -7.40
CA VAL A 467 -25.18 -5.08 -6.47
C VAL A 467 -26.66 -4.77 -6.32
N GLY A 468 -27.51 -5.66 -6.85
CA GLY A 468 -28.93 -5.38 -7.03
C GLY A 468 -29.13 -4.15 -7.91
N ASP A 469 -29.99 -3.23 -7.46
CA ASP A 469 -30.33 -2.02 -8.21
C ASP A 469 -29.27 -0.90 -8.08
N TYR A 470 -28.30 -1.05 -7.18
CA TYR A 470 -27.37 0.01 -6.81
C TYR A 470 -26.01 -0.15 -7.49
N GLU A 471 -25.38 0.99 -7.78
CA GLU A 471 -24.05 1.10 -8.37
C GLU A 471 -23.03 1.63 -7.36
N TYR A 472 -21.86 1.00 -7.32
CA TYR A 472 -20.77 1.28 -6.38
C TYR A 472 -19.45 1.46 -7.14
N VAL A 473 -18.50 2.15 -6.52
CA VAL A 473 -17.12 2.23 -7.02
C VAL A 473 -16.35 1.00 -6.55
N LYS A 474 -15.53 0.42 -7.43
CA LYS A 474 -14.60 -0.65 -7.09
C LYS A 474 -13.45 -0.10 -6.23
N ASP A 475 -13.68 0.01 -4.94
CA ASP A 475 -12.70 0.50 -3.97
C ASP A 475 -11.82 -0.64 -3.38
N ARG A 476 -11.05 -0.32 -2.34
CA ARG A 476 -10.22 -1.30 -1.60
C ARG A 476 -11.06 -2.36 -0.87
N GLY A 477 -12.28 -2.03 -0.45
CA GLY A 477 -13.23 -2.96 0.14
C GLY A 477 -13.72 -3.97 -0.90
N PHE A 478 -14.02 -3.52 -2.12
CA PHE A 478 -14.32 -4.40 -3.25
C PHE A 478 -13.15 -5.36 -3.55
N ALA A 479 -11.92 -4.84 -3.62
CA ALA A 479 -10.74 -5.67 -3.87
C ALA A 479 -10.53 -6.72 -2.76
N PHE A 480 -10.78 -6.35 -1.49
CA PHE A 480 -10.73 -7.27 -0.36
C PHE A 480 -11.79 -8.37 -0.47
N GLU A 481 -13.06 -8.02 -0.69
CA GLU A 481 -14.15 -8.99 -0.78
C GLU A 481 -13.96 -9.96 -1.95
N GLN A 482 -13.57 -9.45 -3.13
CA GLN A 482 -13.29 -10.30 -4.30
C GLN A 482 -12.14 -11.26 -4.04
N LYS A 483 -11.06 -10.78 -3.41
CA LYS A 483 -9.91 -11.65 -3.10
C LYS A 483 -10.25 -12.68 -2.04
N LEU A 484 -11.00 -12.29 -1.00
CA LEU A 484 -11.48 -13.22 0.03
C LEU A 484 -12.40 -14.30 -0.57
N ASP A 485 -13.31 -13.91 -1.46
CA ASP A 485 -14.21 -14.86 -2.12
C ASP A 485 -13.45 -15.85 -3.01
N GLN A 486 -12.49 -15.36 -3.80
CA GLN A 486 -11.60 -16.21 -4.60
C GLN A 486 -10.82 -17.20 -3.72
N ASN A 487 -10.20 -16.70 -2.64
CA ASN A 487 -9.44 -17.52 -1.72
C ASN A 487 -10.34 -18.59 -1.08
N THR A 488 -11.60 -18.26 -0.78
CA THR A 488 -12.57 -19.15 -0.12
C THR A 488 -13.47 -19.93 -1.10
N ARG A 489 -13.12 -19.97 -2.38
CA ARG A 489 -13.78 -20.76 -3.44
C ARG A 489 -15.25 -20.38 -3.69
N GLY A 490 -15.60 -19.10 -3.54
CA GLY A 490 -16.97 -18.64 -3.78
C GLY A 490 -17.92 -18.81 -2.59
N LEU A 491 -17.45 -19.41 -1.49
CA LEU A 491 -18.29 -19.72 -0.34
C LEU A 491 -18.64 -18.47 0.48
N MET A 492 -17.75 -17.48 0.50
CA MET A 492 -17.94 -16.26 1.30
C MET A 492 -18.73 -15.16 0.59
N ASN A 493 -19.01 -15.28 -0.71
CA ASN A 493 -19.92 -14.38 -1.44
C ASN A 493 -21.38 -14.67 -1.08
N ARG A 494 -21.77 -14.23 0.13
CA ARG A 494 -23.10 -14.35 0.72
C ARG A 494 -23.55 -13.00 1.25
N GLN A 495 -24.80 -12.65 0.98
CA GLN A 495 -25.47 -11.53 1.61
C GLN A 495 -26.20 -12.00 2.87
N PHE A 496 -26.46 -11.09 3.81
CA PHE A 496 -27.18 -11.44 5.05
C PHE A 496 -28.55 -12.04 4.80
N LYS A 497 -29.25 -11.58 3.74
CA LYS A 497 -30.55 -12.12 3.33
C LYS A 497 -30.47 -13.59 2.88
N ASP A 498 -29.32 -14.03 2.36
CA ASP A 498 -29.16 -15.39 1.80
C ASP A 498 -29.10 -16.45 2.92
N ILE A 499 -28.69 -16.05 4.13
CA ILE A 499 -28.50 -16.93 5.31
C ILE A 499 -29.50 -16.66 6.44
N GLU A 500 -30.41 -15.68 6.27
CA GLU A 500 -31.40 -15.28 7.27
C GLU A 500 -32.32 -16.44 7.67
N VAL A 501 -32.78 -17.24 6.70
CA VAL A 501 -33.69 -18.36 6.94
C VAL A 501 -32.99 -19.50 7.69
N ASP A 502 -31.73 -19.77 7.36
CA ASP A 502 -30.92 -20.81 8.01
C ASP A 502 -30.67 -20.45 9.48
N GLU A 503 -30.33 -19.19 9.79
CA GLU A 503 -30.22 -18.71 11.18
C GLU A 503 -31.57 -18.74 11.90
N ARG A 504 -32.65 -18.25 11.26
CA ARG A 504 -34.00 -18.23 11.84
C ARG A 504 -34.52 -19.63 12.17
N ASN A 505 -34.09 -20.65 11.44
CA ASN A 505 -34.48 -22.04 11.67
C ASN A 505 -33.52 -22.78 12.62
N GLY A 506 -32.48 -22.11 13.11
CA GLY A 506 -31.45 -22.72 13.94
C GLY A 506 -30.65 -23.79 13.18
N LYS A 507 -30.64 -23.79 11.84
CA LYS A 507 -29.85 -24.72 11.02
C LYS A 507 -28.35 -24.48 11.26
N ILE A 508 -27.96 -23.21 11.30
CA ILE A 508 -26.60 -22.73 11.57
C ILE A 508 -26.59 -21.75 12.75
N PRO A 509 -25.47 -21.59 13.46
CA PRO A 509 -25.36 -20.63 14.56
C PRO A 509 -25.60 -19.19 14.10
N LEU A 510 -26.13 -18.34 14.98
CA LEU A 510 -26.24 -16.91 14.70
C LEU A 510 -24.86 -16.26 14.68
N MET A 511 -24.65 -15.27 13.81
CA MET A 511 -23.47 -14.39 13.86
C MET A 511 -23.84 -12.97 14.30
N MET A 512 -23.03 -12.44 15.22
CA MET A 512 -23.06 -11.02 15.60
C MET A 512 -21.74 -10.36 15.19
N PHE A 513 -21.81 -9.46 14.22
CA PHE A 513 -20.67 -8.66 13.79
C PHE A 513 -20.67 -7.34 14.53
N ASN A 514 -19.56 -7.04 15.21
CA ASN A 514 -19.44 -5.83 16.02
C ASN A 514 -18.55 -4.80 15.30
N SER A 515 -18.97 -3.54 15.37
CA SER A 515 -18.22 -2.38 14.91
C SER A 515 -18.45 -1.19 15.84
N VAL A 516 -17.78 -0.08 15.58
CA VAL A 516 -17.91 1.16 16.35
C VAL A 516 -18.21 2.31 15.39
N VAL A 517 -19.21 3.12 15.76
CA VAL A 517 -19.47 4.39 15.07
C VAL A 517 -18.37 5.36 15.50
N THR A 518 -17.43 5.64 14.59
CA THR A 518 -16.23 6.44 14.90
C THR A 518 -16.52 7.86 15.35
N ARG A 519 -17.69 8.41 14.98
CA ARG A 519 -18.10 9.78 15.32
C ARG A 519 -18.39 9.97 16.81
N ASP A 520 -18.98 8.98 17.47
CA ASP A 520 -19.45 9.11 18.87
C ASP A 520 -19.14 7.89 19.75
N GLY A 521 -18.41 6.90 19.23
CA GLY A 521 -17.95 5.74 19.98
C GLY A 521 -19.03 4.70 20.28
N ARG A 522 -20.26 4.85 19.75
CA ARG A 522 -21.32 3.87 19.97
C ARG A 522 -20.99 2.52 19.34
N LYS A 523 -21.36 1.45 20.04
CA LYS A 523 -21.30 0.08 19.51
C LYS A 523 -22.36 -0.07 18.41
N MET A 524 -21.96 -0.66 17.29
CA MET A 524 -22.84 -1.08 16.21
C MET A 524 -22.81 -2.60 16.12
N ILE A 525 -23.97 -3.23 16.22
CA ILE A 525 -24.12 -4.69 16.11
C ILE A 525 -24.88 -4.96 14.82
N LEU A 526 -24.34 -5.84 13.98
CA LEU A 526 -24.94 -6.29 12.74
C LEU A 526 -25.25 -7.79 12.87
N SER A 527 -26.47 -8.19 12.50
CA SER A 527 -26.93 -9.57 12.50
C SER A 527 -27.98 -9.74 11.40
N THR A 528 -28.22 -10.98 10.96
CA THR A 528 -29.32 -11.29 10.03
C THR A 528 -30.67 -11.23 10.74
N GLN A 529 -30.67 -11.43 12.06
CA GLN A 529 -31.86 -11.39 12.90
C GLN A 529 -31.95 -10.06 13.64
N PRO A 530 -33.16 -9.56 13.92
CA PRO A 530 -33.34 -8.32 14.65
C PRO A 530 -32.95 -8.50 16.13
N VAL A 531 -32.17 -7.55 16.65
CA VAL A 531 -31.52 -7.61 17.98
C VAL A 531 -31.62 -6.30 18.75
N SER A 532 -32.74 -5.57 18.61
CA SER A 532 -32.92 -4.26 19.27
C SER A 532 -32.81 -4.31 20.79
N PHE A 533 -33.04 -5.48 21.40
CA PHE A 533 -32.82 -5.70 22.84
C PHE A 533 -31.35 -5.53 23.28
N LEU A 534 -30.38 -5.51 22.35
CA LEU A 534 -28.98 -5.20 22.62
C LEU A 534 -28.65 -3.71 22.48
N MET A 535 -29.60 -2.86 22.07
CA MET A 535 -29.39 -1.43 21.86
C MET A 535 -29.54 -0.59 23.13
N LYS A 536 -30.17 -1.14 24.18
CA LYS A 536 -30.31 -0.50 25.50
C LYS A 536 -29.53 -1.32 26.54
N PRO A 537 -28.83 -0.67 27.48
CA PRO A 537 -28.33 -1.38 28.65
C PRO A 537 -29.50 -1.92 29.45
N ILE A 538 -29.32 -3.07 30.10
CA ILE A 538 -30.26 -3.55 31.10
C ILE A 538 -30.23 -2.52 32.24
N GLN A 539 -31.35 -1.84 32.49
CA GLN A 539 -31.49 -1.01 33.68
C GLN A 539 -31.43 -1.94 34.88
N ASP A 540 -30.50 -1.69 35.80
CA ASP A 540 -30.43 -2.39 37.07
C ASP A 540 -31.68 -2.03 37.88
N THR A 541 -32.66 -2.94 37.91
CA THR A 541 -33.91 -2.76 38.66
C THR A 541 -33.72 -2.86 40.16
N SER A 542 -32.51 -3.15 40.66
CA SER A 542 -32.19 -3.12 42.10
C SER A 542 -31.88 -1.71 42.64
N LEU A 543 -31.84 -0.70 41.77
CA LEU A 543 -31.59 0.71 42.12
C LEU A 543 -32.85 1.60 42.09
N ILE A 544 -34.05 1.01 42.15
CA ILE A 544 -35.35 1.73 42.23
C ILE A 544 -35.93 1.61 43.64
#